data_AF-A0A0G0YKN8-F1
#
_entry.id   AF-A0A0G0YKN8-F1
#
_cell.length_a   1.000
_cell.length_b   1.000
_cell.length_c   1.000
_cell.angle_alpha   90.00
_cell.angle_beta   90.00
_cell.angle_gamma   90.00
#
_symmetry.space_group_name_H-M   'P 1'
#
loop_
_entity.id
_entity.type
_entity.pdbx_description
1 polymer ?
#
loop_
_entity_poly.entity_id
_entity_poly.type
_entity_poly.pdbx_seq_one_letter_code
_entity_poly.pdbx_strand_id
1 'polypeptide(L)'
;KPEDHIGSVFHFMGGLLVPGGAMVTLSELGLDFVSLWPVALTFGAIFVFYLLINSIHKSAILTFFTIANGTAFIYLVVESITDGSFYMHGDLYAYLTMVVGASYLLLAYSFRGGWNDKLVEVLYFFGIAGFLGAAFSQVFGSVPWQMLYFIIVIGGLFLSAYIKSRAVLVVSTLFLIAHVSYITSEYFADSVGWPVALVILGFIFIGLGYVSININKKYIAK
;
A
#
# COMPACT_ATOMS: atom_id res chain seq x y z
N LYS A 1 -22.21 7.46 -22.66
CA LYS A 1 -23.42 8.30 -22.88
C LYS A 1 -23.65 9.15 -21.63
N PRO A 2 -24.37 10.30 -21.67
CA PRO A 2 -24.61 11.13 -20.48
C PRO A 2 -25.18 10.36 -19.28
N GLU A 3 -25.95 9.30 -19.55
CA GLU A 3 -26.47 8.34 -18.57
C GLU A 3 -25.41 7.46 -17.85
N ASP A 4 -24.24 7.21 -18.43
CA ASP A 4 -23.12 6.52 -17.74
C ASP A 4 -22.46 7.40 -16.66
N HIS A 5 -22.49 8.73 -16.87
CA HIS A 5 -21.89 9.69 -15.93
C HIS A 5 -22.75 9.83 -14.67
N ILE A 6 -24.07 9.81 -14.82
CA ILE A 6 -25.00 9.94 -13.69
C ILE A 6 -24.88 8.73 -12.75
N GLY A 7 -24.85 7.50 -13.29
CA GLY A 7 -24.67 6.29 -12.48
C GLY A 7 -23.34 6.29 -11.70
N SER A 8 -22.27 6.78 -12.33
CA SER A 8 -20.96 6.92 -11.67
C SER A 8 -20.98 7.88 -10.48
N VAL A 9 -21.70 9.01 -10.60
CA VAL A 9 -21.87 9.98 -9.50
C VAL A 9 -22.66 9.37 -8.34
N PHE A 10 -23.75 8.65 -8.63
CA PHE A 10 -24.53 7.98 -7.58
C PHE A 10 -23.74 6.87 -6.87
N HIS A 11 -22.93 6.08 -7.60
CA HIS A 11 -22.04 5.10 -6.97
C HIS A 11 -20.99 5.77 -6.09
N PHE A 12 -20.47 6.93 -6.49
CA PHE A 12 -19.53 7.69 -5.67
C PHE A 12 -20.18 8.24 -4.40
N MET A 13 -21.37 8.84 -4.52
CA MET A 13 -22.14 9.33 -3.37
C MET A 13 -22.49 8.20 -2.41
N GLY A 14 -22.97 7.06 -2.91
CA GLY A 14 -23.23 5.88 -2.09
C GLY A 14 -21.98 5.37 -1.39
N GLY A 15 -20.86 5.34 -2.11
CA GLY A 15 -19.53 5.00 -1.60
C GLY A 15 -19.11 5.76 -0.35
N LEU A 16 -19.42 7.06 -0.30
CA LEU A 16 -19.13 7.93 0.84
C LEU A 16 -20.20 7.85 1.93
N LEU A 17 -21.48 7.84 1.54
CA LEU A 17 -22.59 7.93 2.49
C LEU A 17 -22.85 6.61 3.22
N VAL A 18 -22.66 5.46 2.59
CA VAL A 18 -22.97 4.16 3.20
C VAL A 18 -22.07 3.85 4.41
N PRO A 19 -20.72 3.94 4.31
CA PRO A 19 -19.86 3.75 5.48
C PRO A 19 -20.12 4.81 6.56
N GLY A 20 -20.24 6.08 6.17
CA GLY A 20 -20.51 7.17 7.12
C GLY A 20 -21.83 6.99 7.87
N GLY A 21 -22.92 6.70 7.16
CA GLY A 21 -24.24 6.46 7.75
C GLY A 21 -24.27 5.21 8.62
N ALA A 22 -23.53 4.16 8.26
CA ALA A 22 -23.41 2.96 9.09
C ALA A 22 -22.72 3.28 10.43
N MET A 23 -21.66 4.09 10.42
CA MET A 23 -20.97 4.52 11.65
C MET A 23 -21.86 5.38 12.55
N VAL A 24 -22.63 6.31 11.98
CA VAL A 24 -23.62 7.09 12.75
C VAL A 24 -24.70 6.17 13.34
N THR A 25 -25.15 5.18 12.58
CA THR A 25 -26.15 4.21 13.09
C THR A 25 -25.60 3.43 14.29
N LEU A 26 -24.34 2.99 14.23
CA LEU A 26 -23.70 2.32 15.37
C LEU A 26 -23.61 3.23 16.60
N SER A 27 -23.27 4.51 16.43
CA SER A 27 -23.22 5.46 17.56
C SER A 27 -24.59 5.72 18.17
N GLU A 28 -25.64 5.85 17.35
CA GLU A 28 -27.01 6.07 17.84
C GLU A 28 -27.57 4.83 18.55
N LEU A 29 -27.11 3.63 18.21
CA LEU A 29 -27.49 2.40 18.90
C LEU A 29 -26.84 2.25 20.29
N GLY A 30 -26.00 3.19 20.72
CA GLY A 30 -25.32 3.13 22.00
C GLY A 30 -24.33 1.98 22.11
N LEU A 31 -23.85 1.46 20.97
CA LEU A 31 -22.78 0.48 20.94
C LEU A 31 -21.47 1.21 21.23
N ASP A 32 -21.05 1.15 22.49
CA ASP A 32 -19.79 1.76 22.93
C ASP A 32 -18.63 1.26 22.06
N PHE A 33 -17.85 2.18 21.50
CA PHE A 33 -16.64 1.91 20.69
C PHE A 33 -15.51 1.23 21.49
N VAL A 34 -15.81 0.78 22.71
CA VAL A 34 -14.93 -0.05 23.54
C VAL A 34 -14.74 -1.43 22.92
N SER A 35 -15.77 -1.99 22.28
CA SER A 35 -15.63 -3.20 21.46
C SER A 35 -15.59 -2.83 19.99
N LEU A 36 -14.52 -3.22 19.28
CA LEU A 36 -14.35 -2.94 17.86
C LEU A 36 -15.10 -3.95 16.96
N TRP A 37 -15.60 -5.06 17.54
CA TRP A 37 -16.31 -6.11 16.81
C TRP A 37 -17.53 -5.61 16.01
N PRO A 38 -18.42 -4.76 16.55
CA PRO A 38 -19.54 -4.23 15.78
C PRO A 38 -19.06 -3.42 14.56
N VAL A 39 -18.01 -2.61 14.73
CA VAL A 39 -17.43 -1.80 13.65
C VAL A 39 -16.81 -2.70 12.58
N ALA A 40 -16.03 -3.71 12.98
CA ALA A 40 -15.45 -4.68 12.07
C ALA A 40 -16.52 -5.43 11.26
N LEU A 41 -17.57 -5.94 11.92
CA LEU A 41 -18.66 -6.64 11.25
C LEU A 41 -19.42 -5.73 10.27
N THR A 42 -19.64 -4.46 10.62
CA THR A 42 -20.26 -3.48 9.73
C THR A 42 -19.40 -3.23 8.48
N PHE A 43 -18.10 -3.00 8.62
CA PHE A 43 -17.20 -2.85 7.47
C PHE A 43 -17.11 -4.14 6.63
N GLY A 44 -17.18 -5.31 7.27
CA GLY A 44 -17.27 -6.60 6.57
C GLY A 44 -18.55 -6.73 5.74
N ALA A 45 -19.70 -6.35 6.30
CA ALA A 45 -20.97 -6.35 5.58
C ALA A 45 -20.96 -5.36 4.40
N ILE A 46 -20.41 -4.16 4.60
CA ILE A 46 -20.27 -3.15 3.54
C ILE A 46 -19.31 -3.64 2.45
N PHE A 47 -18.21 -4.29 2.81
CA PHE A 47 -17.29 -4.90 1.86
C PHE A 47 -18.00 -5.93 0.97
N VAL A 48 -18.74 -6.87 1.57
CA VAL A 48 -19.51 -7.88 0.83
C VAL A 48 -20.56 -7.22 -0.07
N PHE A 49 -21.26 -6.21 0.43
CA PHE A 49 -22.23 -5.44 -0.34
C PHE A 49 -21.61 -4.81 -1.59
N TYR A 50 -20.48 -4.10 -1.46
CA TYR A 50 -19.79 -3.49 -2.60
C TYR A 50 -19.20 -4.53 -3.55
N LEU A 51 -18.68 -5.65 -3.04
CA LEU A 51 -18.19 -6.76 -3.86
C LEU A 51 -19.30 -7.30 -4.77
N LEU A 52 -20.48 -7.58 -4.20
CA LEU A 52 -21.63 -8.12 -4.94
C LEU A 52 -22.13 -7.14 -6.02
N ILE A 53 -22.28 -5.87 -5.68
CA ILE A 53 -22.73 -4.85 -6.65
C ILE A 53 -21.67 -4.68 -7.75
N ASN A 54 -20.39 -4.68 -7.39
CA ASN A 54 -19.30 -4.56 -8.36
C ASN A 54 -19.24 -5.74 -9.34
N SER A 55 -19.58 -6.96 -8.90
CA SER A 55 -19.68 -8.14 -9.78
C SER A 55 -20.74 -7.97 -10.87
N ILE A 56 -21.80 -7.19 -10.60
CA ILE A 56 -22.91 -6.94 -11.54
C ILE A 56 -22.60 -5.72 -12.41
N HIS A 57 -22.28 -4.58 -11.80
CA HIS A 57 -22.14 -3.29 -12.49
C HIS A 57 -20.77 -3.04 -13.11
N LYS A 58 -19.73 -3.80 -12.73
CA LYS A 58 -18.37 -3.73 -13.28
C LYS A 58 -17.83 -2.30 -13.36
N SER A 59 -17.96 -1.56 -12.27
CA SER A 59 -17.55 -0.15 -12.18
C SER A 59 -16.26 0.00 -11.39
N ALA A 60 -15.32 0.79 -11.92
CA ALA A 60 -14.07 1.11 -11.22
C ALA A 60 -14.32 1.82 -9.88
N ILE A 61 -15.35 2.66 -9.79
CA ILE A 61 -15.69 3.38 -8.54
C ILE A 61 -16.12 2.37 -7.46
N LEU A 62 -16.95 1.40 -7.83
CA LEU A 62 -17.39 0.35 -6.89
C LEU A 62 -16.23 -0.56 -6.49
N THR A 63 -15.33 -0.89 -7.42
CA THR A 63 -14.11 -1.63 -7.10
C THR A 63 -13.25 -0.87 -6.09
N PHE A 64 -13.10 0.44 -6.25
CA PHE A 64 -12.36 1.27 -5.29
C PHE A 64 -12.96 1.17 -3.89
N PHE A 65 -14.28 1.36 -3.74
CA PHE A 65 -14.93 1.23 -2.44
C PHE A 65 -14.89 -0.21 -1.89
N THR A 66 -14.94 -1.22 -2.76
CA THR A 66 -14.74 -2.62 -2.36
C THR A 66 -13.36 -2.79 -1.72
N ILE A 67 -12.30 -2.31 -2.38
CA ILE A 67 -10.93 -2.45 -1.87
C ILE A 67 -10.75 -1.62 -0.58
N ALA A 68 -11.23 -0.38 -0.54
CA ALA A 68 -11.12 0.48 0.62
C ALA A 68 -11.81 -0.13 1.86
N ASN A 69 -13.05 -0.60 1.72
CA ASN A 69 -13.78 -1.23 2.82
C ASN A 69 -13.20 -2.60 3.19
N GLY A 70 -12.72 -3.38 2.22
CA GLY A 70 -12.04 -4.66 2.48
C GLY A 70 -10.74 -4.48 3.27
N THR A 71 -9.98 -3.44 2.95
CA THR A 71 -8.78 -3.06 3.71
C THR A 71 -9.16 -2.58 5.11
N ALA A 72 -10.15 -1.69 5.25
CA ALA A 72 -10.62 -1.28 6.58
C ALA A 72 -11.07 -2.48 7.42
N PHE A 73 -11.83 -3.40 6.82
CA PHE A 73 -12.30 -4.62 7.47
C PHE A 73 -11.15 -5.48 8.01
N ILE A 74 -10.10 -5.74 7.21
CA ILE A 74 -9.02 -6.62 7.67
C ILE A 74 -8.22 -6.02 8.84
N TYR A 75 -7.99 -4.70 8.84
CA TYR A 75 -7.37 -4.03 9.99
C TYR A 75 -8.25 -4.08 11.22
N LEU A 76 -9.55 -3.78 11.07
CA LEU A 76 -10.51 -3.79 12.18
C LEU A 76 -10.68 -5.19 12.78
N VAL A 77 -10.65 -6.26 11.96
CA VAL A 77 -10.69 -7.65 12.45
C VAL A 77 -9.45 -7.98 13.26
N VAL A 78 -8.26 -7.64 12.77
CA VAL A 78 -7.01 -7.90 13.49
C VAL A 78 -6.97 -7.13 14.81
N GLU A 79 -7.41 -5.88 14.81
CA GLU A 79 -7.51 -5.05 16.01
C GLU A 79 -8.52 -5.63 17.01
N SER A 80 -9.67 -6.09 16.54
CA SER A 80 -10.72 -6.71 17.37
C SER A 80 -10.28 -8.04 17.99
N ILE A 81 -9.37 -8.79 17.34
CA ILE A 81 -8.83 -10.06 17.86
C ILE A 81 -7.71 -9.81 18.87
N THR A 82 -6.90 -8.78 18.65
CA THR A 82 -5.70 -8.54 19.47
C THR A 82 -5.96 -7.74 20.74
N ASP A 83 -7.19 -7.24 20.94
CA ASP A 83 -7.67 -6.55 22.15
C ASP A 83 -6.65 -5.53 22.70
N GLY A 84 -5.94 -4.86 21.78
CA GLY A 84 -4.78 -4.06 22.06
C GLY A 84 -4.57 -3.01 20.98
N SER A 85 -4.26 -1.78 21.41
CA SER A 85 -4.06 -0.64 20.51
C SER A 85 -2.96 -0.92 19.48
N PHE A 86 -3.08 -0.29 18.30
CA PHE A 86 -2.10 -0.28 17.20
C PHE A 86 -0.63 -0.18 17.65
N TYR A 87 -0.36 0.52 18.77
CA TYR A 87 0.98 0.74 19.31
C TYR A 87 1.60 -0.44 20.07
N MET A 88 0.81 -1.40 20.57
CA MET A 88 1.35 -2.55 21.32
C MET A 88 1.87 -3.67 20.42
N HIS A 89 1.45 -3.73 19.15
CA HIS A 89 1.78 -4.80 18.22
C HIS A 89 2.30 -4.26 16.88
N GLY A 90 3.22 -3.29 16.91
CA GLY A 90 3.75 -2.62 15.72
C GLY A 90 4.25 -3.58 14.64
N ASP A 91 4.87 -4.69 15.03
CA ASP A 91 5.35 -5.71 14.09
C ASP A 91 4.20 -6.42 13.37
N LEU A 92 3.12 -6.77 14.09
CA LEU A 92 1.96 -7.42 13.48
C LEU A 92 1.32 -6.55 12.41
N TYR A 93 1.15 -5.25 12.70
CA TYR A 93 0.59 -4.31 11.73
C TYR A 93 1.53 -4.06 10.55
N ALA A 94 2.85 -4.10 10.76
CA ALA A 94 3.80 -4.08 9.66
C ALA A 94 3.62 -5.31 8.75
N TYR A 95 3.57 -6.52 9.30
CA TYR A 95 3.31 -7.73 8.49
C TYR A 95 1.95 -7.70 7.79
N LEU A 96 0.89 -7.24 8.46
CA LEU A 96 -0.42 -7.05 7.85
C LEU A 96 -0.36 -6.06 6.68
N THR A 97 0.33 -4.93 6.87
CA THR A 97 0.52 -3.91 5.82
C THR A 97 1.30 -4.47 4.64
N MET A 98 2.31 -5.33 4.89
CA MET A 98 3.00 -6.04 3.81
C MET A 98 2.04 -6.94 3.03
N VAL A 99 1.22 -7.75 3.71
CA VAL A 99 0.26 -8.65 3.05
C VAL A 99 -0.79 -7.86 2.25
N VAL A 100 -1.30 -6.76 2.79
CA VAL A 100 -2.23 -5.86 2.09
C VAL A 100 -1.55 -5.21 0.88
N GLY A 101 -0.31 -4.73 1.04
CA GLY A 101 0.48 -4.14 -0.05
C GLY A 101 0.72 -5.15 -1.19
N ALA A 102 1.09 -6.38 -0.86
CA ALA A 102 1.25 -7.46 -1.83
C ALA A 102 -0.08 -7.79 -2.53
N SER A 103 -1.19 -7.79 -1.79
CA SER A 103 -2.53 -8.01 -2.35
C SER A 103 -2.91 -6.91 -3.34
N TYR A 104 -2.57 -5.64 -3.07
CA TYR A 104 -2.77 -4.54 -4.01
C TYR A 104 -1.95 -4.69 -5.29
N LEU A 105 -0.70 -5.15 -5.19
CA LEU A 105 0.14 -5.45 -6.35
C LEU A 105 -0.46 -6.56 -7.23
N LEU A 106 -0.99 -7.62 -6.60
CA LEU A 106 -1.65 -8.72 -7.30
C LEU A 106 -2.98 -8.28 -7.95
N LEU A 107 -3.78 -7.47 -7.24
CA LEU A 107 -5.02 -6.90 -7.78
C LEU A 107 -4.74 -5.98 -8.97
N ALA A 108 -3.72 -5.11 -8.86
CA ALA A 108 -3.30 -4.23 -9.95
C ALA A 108 -2.90 -5.04 -11.20
N TYR A 109 -2.17 -6.14 -11.00
CA TYR A 109 -1.82 -7.05 -12.11
C TYR A 109 -3.06 -7.70 -12.73
N SER A 110 -4.00 -8.17 -11.91
CA SER A 110 -5.24 -8.79 -12.36
C SER A 110 -6.19 -7.83 -13.09
N PHE A 111 -6.15 -6.54 -12.76
CA PHE A 111 -7.06 -5.52 -13.34
C PHE A 111 -6.56 -4.91 -14.64
N ARG A 112 -5.32 -5.21 -15.03
CA ARG A 112 -4.70 -4.70 -16.24
C ARG A 112 -5.50 -5.07 -17.49
N GLY A 113 -5.91 -4.07 -18.27
CA GLY A 113 -6.69 -4.28 -19.50
C GLY A 113 -8.17 -4.63 -19.26
N GLY A 114 -8.66 -4.52 -18.02
CA GLY A 114 -10.08 -4.69 -17.68
C GLY A 114 -10.81 -3.35 -17.49
N TRP A 115 -12.02 -3.40 -16.92
CA TRP A 115 -12.80 -2.19 -16.57
C TRP A 115 -12.19 -1.38 -15.41
N ASN A 116 -11.23 -1.98 -14.69
CA ASN A 116 -10.54 -1.40 -13.54
C ASN A 116 -9.18 -0.79 -13.90
N ASP A 117 -8.88 -0.59 -15.19
CA ASP A 117 -7.56 -0.12 -15.64
C ASP A 117 -7.15 1.21 -14.99
N LYS A 118 -8.12 2.10 -14.73
CA LYS A 118 -7.91 3.38 -14.03
C LYS A 118 -7.37 3.24 -12.60
N LEU A 119 -7.61 2.09 -11.95
CA LEU A 119 -7.14 1.81 -10.60
C LEU A 119 -5.75 1.18 -10.56
N VAL A 120 -5.26 0.65 -11.69
CA VAL A 120 -4.03 -0.15 -11.75
C VAL A 120 -2.82 0.64 -11.25
N GLU A 121 -2.63 1.86 -11.73
CA GLU A 121 -1.49 2.69 -11.33
C GLU A 121 -1.56 3.09 -9.85
N VAL A 122 -2.76 3.42 -9.36
CA VAL A 122 -3.01 3.76 -7.96
C VAL A 122 -2.74 2.56 -7.05
N LEU A 123 -3.23 1.37 -7.41
CA LEU A 123 -2.99 0.14 -6.67
C LEU A 123 -1.52 -0.27 -6.69
N TYR A 124 -0.82 -0.09 -7.82
CA TYR A 124 0.62 -0.31 -7.86
C TYR A 124 1.37 0.64 -6.94
N PHE A 125 1.02 1.92 -6.92
CA PHE A 125 1.65 2.92 -6.06
C PHE A 125 1.43 2.61 -4.58
N PHE A 126 0.19 2.44 -4.13
CA PHE A 126 -0.10 2.14 -2.73
C PHE A 126 0.36 0.74 -2.33
N GLY A 127 0.28 -0.24 -3.24
CA GLY A 127 0.72 -1.61 -3.00
C GLY A 127 2.22 -1.70 -2.73
N ILE A 128 3.04 -1.11 -3.61
CA ILE A 128 4.50 -1.12 -3.42
C ILE A 128 4.92 -0.23 -2.25
N ALA A 129 4.27 0.92 -2.05
CA ALA A 129 4.61 1.84 -0.97
C ALA A 129 4.26 1.24 0.40
N GLY A 130 3.10 0.60 0.52
CA GLY A 130 2.71 -0.13 1.73
C GLY A 130 3.62 -1.33 1.98
N PHE A 131 3.90 -2.13 0.95
CA PHE A 131 4.76 -3.31 1.09
C PHE A 131 6.19 -2.95 1.50
N LEU A 132 6.85 -2.06 0.75
CA LEU A 132 8.23 -1.67 1.03
C LEU A 132 8.34 -0.78 2.27
N GLY A 133 7.34 0.06 2.56
CA GLY A 133 7.31 0.91 3.75
C GLY A 133 7.17 0.09 5.03
N ALA A 134 6.26 -0.88 5.03
CA ALA A 134 6.08 -1.77 6.17
C ALA A 134 7.30 -2.69 6.35
N ALA A 135 7.85 -3.24 5.26
CA ALA A 135 9.11 -4.00 5.34
C ALA A 135 10.28 -3.14 5.84
N PHE A 136 10.30 -1.83 5.52
CA PHE A 136 11.34 -0.92 6.00
C PHE A 136 11.24 -0.69 7.51
N SER A 137 10.03 -0.64 8.06
CA SER A 137 9.85 -0.51 9.52
C SER A 137 10.51 -1.65 10.31
N GLN A 138 10.60 -2.85 9.71
CA GLN A 138 11.22 -4.02 10.33
C GLN A 138 12.76 -3.96 10.34
N VAL A 139 13.36 -3.11 9.50
CA VAL A 139 14.82 -2.90 9.40
C VAL A 139 15.40 -2.34 10.71
N PHE A 140 14.63 -1.51 11.42
CA PHE A 140 15.05 -0.93 12.69
C PHE A 140 15.05 -1.93 13.85
N GLY A 141 14.21 -2.97 13.78
CA GLY A 141 14.02 -3.93 14.87
C GLY A 141 15.01 -5.09 14.85
N SER A 142 15.63 -5.41 13.70
CA SER A 142 16.52 -6.56 13.62
C SER A 142 17.54 -6.52 12.47
N VAL A 143 18.76 -6.99 12.76
CA VAL A 143 19.85 -7.11 11.77
C VAL A 143 19.50 -8.05 10.60
N PRO A 144 18.81 -9.21 10.80
CA PRO A 144 18.37 -10.03 9.66
C PRO A 144 17.47 -9.27 8.69
N TRP A 145 16.59 -8.41 9.19
CA TRP A 145 15.74 -7.55 8.35
C TRP A 145 16.54 -6.52 7.57
N GLN A 146 17.64 -5.99 8.12
CA GLN A 146 18.52 -5.08 7.37
C GLN A 146 19.09 -5.74 6.11
N MET A 147 19.57 -6.99 6.23
CA MET A 147 20.12 -7.73 5.09
C MET A 147 19.02 -8.18 4.11
N LEU A 148 17.89 -8.68 4.64
CA LEU A 148 16.78 -9.17 3.83
C LEU A 148 16.12 -8.02 3.04
N TYR A 149 16.01 -6.84 3.63
CA TYR A 149 15.37 -5.68 3.01
C TYR A 149 16.06 -5.25 1.72
N PHE A 150 17.39 -5.34 1.67
CA PHE A 150 18.15 -5.06 0.45
C PHE A 150 17.70 -5.95 -0.72
N ILE A 151 17.51 -7.25 -0.48
CA ILE A 151 17.01 -8.20 -1.47
C ILE A 151 15.58 -7.87 -1.87
N ILE A 152 14.72 -7.52 -0.90
CA ILE A 152 13.33 -7.15 -1.14
C ILE A 152 13.21 -5.94 -2.07
N VAL A 153 13.98 -4.88 -1.81
CA VAL A 153 13.93 -3.66 -2.63
C VAL A 153 14.48 -3.89 -4.04
N ILE A 154 15.56 -4.66 -4.18
CA ILE A 154 16.05 -5.09 -5.49
C ILE A 154 14.97 -5.90 -6.23
N GLY A 155 14.29 -6.80 -5.53
CA GLY A 155 13.11 -7.51 -6.04
C GLY A 155 12.02 -6.57 -6.54
N GLY A 156 11.74 -5.48 -5.81
CA GLY A 156 10.83 -4.41 -6.23
C GLY A 156 11.26 -3.72 -7.53
N LEU A 157 12.56 -3.44 -7.69
CA LEU A 157 13.10 -2.89 -8.94
C LEU A 157 12.95 -3.87 -10.11
N PHE A 158 13.25 -5.15 -9.93
CA PHE A 158 13.02 -6.16 -10.97
C PHE A 158 11.54 -6.32 -11.30
N LEU A 159 10.69 -6.33 -10.28
CA LEU A 159 9.24 -6.40 -10.44
C LEU A 159 8.74 -5.22 -11.28
N SER A 160 9.26 -4.02 -11.05
CA SER A 160 8.88 -2.82 -11.82
C SER A 160 9.13 -2.97 -13.32
N ALA A 161 10.23 -3.62 -13.71
CA ALA A 161 10.56 -3.91 -15.10
C ALA A 161 9.66 -5.01 -15.68
N TYR A 162 9.31 -6.02 -14.88
CA TYR A 162 8.42 -7.11 -15.29
C TYR A 162 6.98 -6.63 -15.55
N ILE A 163 6.38 -5.91 -14.59
CA ILE A 163 5.01 -5.41 -14.72
C ILE A 163 4.92 -4.16 -15.59
N LYS A 164 6.05 -3.52 -15.88
CA LYS A 164 6.18 -2.25 -16.62
C LYS A 164 5.43 -1.10 -15.93
N SER A 165 5.65 -0.92 -14.63
CA SER A 165 5.01 0.15 -13.85
C SER A 165 6.03 1.19 -13.38
N ARG A 166 5.84 2.44 -13.82
CA ARG A 166 6.68 3.58 -13.42
C ARG A 166 6.55 3.86 -11.93
N ALA A 167 5.35 3.72 -11.36
CA ALA A 167 5.10 3.91 -9.93
C ALA A 167 5.94 2.94 -9.09
N VAL A 168 5.95 1.65 -9.45
CA VAL A 168 6.74 0.63 -8.74
C VAL A 168 8.23 0.90 -8.83
N LEU A 169 8.70 1.35 -9.99
CA LEU A 169 10.11 1.70 -10.19
C LEU A 169 10.54 2.87 -9.30
N VAL A 170 9.76 3.97 -9.31
CA VAL A 170 10.08 5.18 -8.54
C VAL A 170 10.07 4.87 -7.05
N VAL A 171 9.02 4.23 -6.54
CA VAL A 171 8.90 3.92 -5.11
C VAL A 171 10.01 2.96 -4.66
N SER A 172 10.30 1.91 -5.43
CA SER A 172 11.41 0.99 -5.10
C SER A 172 12.76 1.70 -5.10
N THR A 173 12.98 2.63 -6.04
CA THR A 173 14.22 3.43 -6.07
C THR A 173 14.34 4.32 -4.82
N LEU A 174 13.24 4.96 -4.40
CA LEU A 174 13.22 5.80 -3.19
C LEU A 174 13.50 4.97 -1.93
N PHE A 175 12.92 3.79 -1.80
CA PHE A 175 13.19 2.90 -0.67
C PHE A 175 14.62 2.34 -0.69
N LEU A 176 15.22 2.12 -1.86
CA LEU A 176 16.62 1.74 -1.96
C LEU A 176 17.53 2.86 -1.45
N ILE A 177 17.27 4.09 -1.91
CA ILE A 177 17.96 5.30 -1.45
C ILE A 177 17.80 5.45 0.06
N ALA A 178 16.59 5.31 0.60
CA ALA A 178 16.31 5.41 2.03
C ALA A 178 17.09 4.36 2.84
N HIS A 179 17.13 3.11 2.37
CA HIS A 179 17.83 2.05 3.06
C HIS A 179 19.36 2.20 3.03
N VAL A 180 19.95 2.55 1.88
CA VAL A 180 21.39 2.84 1.81
C VAL A 180 21.75 4.04 2.69
N SER A 181 20.88 5.06 2.75
CA SER A 181 21.05 6.19 3.67
C SER A 181 21.05 5.75 5.12
N TYR A 182 20.08 4.92 5.51
CA TYR A 182 19.94 4.40 6.87
C TYR A 182 21.17 3.60 7.30
N ILE A 183 21.62 2.64 6.48
CA ILE A 183 22.83 1.86 6.76
C ILE A 183 24.05 2.77 6.86
N THR A 184 24.16 3.77 5.98
CA THR A 184 25.27 4.73 6.05
C THR A 184 25.25 5.48 7.39
N SER A 185 24.10 6.04 7.79
CA SER A 185 23.99 6.73 9.08
C SER A 185 24.26 5.83 10.28
N GLU A 186 23.69 4.63 10.30
CA GLU A 186 23.80 3.72 11.44
C GLU A 186 25.26 3.32 11.71
N TYR A 187 26.03 3.08 10.65
CA TYR A 187 27.39 2.53 10.79
C TYR A 187 28.51 3.55 10.67
N PHE A 188 28.27 4.72 10.04
CA PHE A 188 29.33 5.70 9.77
C PHE A 188 29.13 7.05 10.45
N ALA A 189 27.99 7.35 11.05
CA ALA A 189 27.71 8.69 11.63
C ALA A 189 28.75 9.12 12.67
N ASP A 190 29.19 8.20 13.53
CA ASP A 190 30.17 8.49 14.59
C ASP A 190 31.62 8.23 14.16
N SER A 191 31.86 8.00 12.86
CA SER A 191 33.18 7.71 12.32
C SER A 191 33.82 8.95 11.70
N VAL A 192 35.16 9.02 11.75
CA VAL A 192 35.95 10.04 11.02
C VAL A 192 35.69 9.96 9.50
N GLY A 193 35.20 8.81 9.02
CA GLY A 193 34.83 8.57 7.63
C GLY A 193 33.47 9.15 7.21
N TRP A 194 32.71 9.78 8.11
CA TRP A 194 31.36 10.27 7.82
C TRP A 194 31.26 11.19 6.57
N PRO A 195 32.12 12.21 6.39
CA PRO A 195 32.06 13.05 5.19
C PRO A 195 32.35 12.28 3.90
N VAL A 196 33.27 11.30 3.96
CA VAL A 196 33.61 10.47 2.81
C VAL A 196 32.43 9.54 2.46
N ALA A 197 31.78 8.96 3.46
CA ALA A 197 30.60 8.13 3.28
C ALA A 197 29.46 8.92 2.62
N LEU A 198 29.24 10.18 3.01
CA LEU A 198 28.24 11.05 2.38
C LEU A 198 28.56 11.39 0.91
N VAL A 199 29.84 11.63 0.59
CA VAL A 199 30.26 11.83 -0.81
C VAL A 199 29.98 10.59 -1.65
N ILE A 200 30.35 9.40 -1.15
CA ILE A 200 30.07 8.12 -1.81
C ILE A 200 28.56 7.91 -1.96
N LEU A 201 27.77 8.20 -0.92
CA LEU A 201 26.31 8.12 -0.93
C LEU A 201 25.70 9.01 -2.02
N GLY A 202 26.22 10.22 -2.20
CA GLY A 202 25.82 11.11 -3.29
C GLY A 202 26.04 10.49 -4.68
N PHE A 203 27.21 9.88 -4.91
CA PHE A 203 27.46 9.15 -6.17
C PHE A 203 26.53 7.94 -6.35
N ILE A 204 26.23 7.22 -5.28
CA ILE A 204 25.27 6.11 -5.32
C ILE A 204 23.88 6.61 -5.74
N PHE A 205 23.40 7.73 -5.20
CA PHE A 205 22.09 8.28 -5.58
C PHE A 205 22.03 8.69 -7.05
N ILE A 206 23.10 9.30 -7.57
CA ILE A 206 23.20 9.63 -9.00
C ILE A 206 23.15 8.34 -9.83
N GLY A 207 23.90 7.31 -9.43
CA GLY A 207 23.92 6.00 -10.09
C GLY A 207 22.54 5.33 -10.09
N LEU A 208 21.88 5.26 -8.94
CA LEU A 208 20.54 4.67 -8.81
C LEU A 208 19.49 5.45 -9.61
N GLY A 209 19.55 6.78 -9.59
CA GLY A 209 18.68 7.63 -10.41
C GLY A 209 18.87 7.37 -11.91
N TYR A 210 20.12 7.29 -12.36
CA TYR A 210 20.44 6.96 -13.76
C TYR A 210 19.94 5.56 -14.15
N VAL A 211 20.17 4.55 -13.30
CA VAL A 211 19.67 3.18 -13.52
C VAL A 211 18.14 3.17 -13.61
N SER A 212 17.45 3.86 -12.71
CA SER A 212 15.99 4.00 -12.72
C SER A 212 15.50 4.62 -14.04
N ILE A 213 16.09 5.73 -14.49
CA ILE A 213 15.76 6.36 -15.77
C ILE A 213 16.01 5.40 -16.94
N ASN A 214 17.11 4.65 -16.92
CA ASN A 214 17.44 3.70 -17.97
C ASN A 214 16.47 2.52 -18.02
N ILE A 215 16.06 1.97 -16.87
CA ILE A 215 15.03 0.93 -16.78
C ILE A 215 13.71 1.45 -17.33
N ASN A 216 13.32 2.67 -16.95
CA ASN A 216 12.11 3.30 -17.45
C ASN A 216 12.15 3.41 -18.98
N LYS A 217 13.24 3.93 -19.56
CA LYS A 217 13.38 4.07 -21.01
C LYS A 217 13.39 2.73 -21.76
N LYS A 218 14.02 1.70 -21.20
CA LYS A 218 14.24 0.42 -21.90
C LYS A 218 13.07 -0.56 -21.77
N TYR A 219 12.38 -0.57 -20.63
CA TYR A 219 11.40 -1.61 -20.31
C TYR A 219 9.98 -1.08 -20.12
N ILE A 220 9.81 0.19 -19.75
CA ILE A 220 8.52 0.75 -19.34
C ILE A 220 7.95 1.70 -20.39
N ALA A 221 8.70 2.74 -20.76
CA ALA A 221 8.29 3.75 -21.71
C ALA A 221 8.27 3.17 -23.14
N LYS A 222 7.07 2.85 -23.61
CA LYS A 222 6.73 2.65 -25.02
C LYS A 222 5.48 3.46 -25.33
#